data_AF-A0A6N7ALT0-F1
#
_entry.id   AF-A0A6N7ALT0-F1
#
_cell.length_a   1.000
_cell.length_b   1.000
_cell.length_c   1.000
_cell.angle_alpha   90.00
_cell.angle_beta   90.00
_cell.angle_gamma   90.00
#
_symmetry.space_group_name_H-M   'P 1'
#
loop_
_entity.id
_entity.type
_entity.pdbx_description
1 polymer ?
#
loop_
_entity_poly.entity_id
_entity_poly.type
_entity_poly.pdbx_seq_one_letter_code
_entity_poly.pdbx_strand_id
1 'polypeptide(L)' 'MDWTAFGVSLRLAAWTMLLLVPAGVWLGRTLAYKRFPGRNLVEALFTLPLVLPPTVMGYYLLVAFGGQSFLGHV' A
#
# COMPACT_ATOMS: atom_id res chain seq x y z
N MET A 1 23.11 -19.69 -1.24
CA MET A 1 21.72 -19.33 -1.62
C MET A 1 20.96 -19.16 -0.33
N ASP A 2 20.51 -17.95 -0.03
CA ASP A 2 19.83 -17.63 1.23
C ASP A 2 18.39 -18.13 1.19
N TRP A 3 18.22 -19.44 1.37
CA TRP A 3 16.92 -20.12 1.36
C TRP A 3 15.93 -19.53 2.37
N THR A 4 16.44 -18.92 3.45
CA THR A 4 15.67 -18.17 4.45
C THR A 4 15.03 -16.92 3.87
N ALA A 5 15.81 -16.08 3.17
CA ALA A 5 15.31 -14.87 2.53
C ALA A 5 14.25 -15.19 1.46
N PHE A 6 14.47 -16.27 0.71
CA PHE A 6 13.50 -16.77 -0.26
C PHE A 6 12.17 -17.19 0.40
N GLY A 7 12.24 -17.98 1.48
CA GLY A 7 11.07 -18.41 2.23
C GLY A 7 10.27 -17.25 2.83
N VAL A 8 10.95 -16.26 3.41
CA VAL A 8 10.31 -15.06 3.97
C VAL A 8 9.63 -14.24 2.86
N SER A 9 10.31 -14.05 1.72
CA SER A 9 9.74 -13.29 0.59
C SER A 9 8.49 -13.97 0.02
N LEU A 10 8.51 -15.29 -0.09
CA LEU A 10 7.35 -16.05 -0.57
C LEU A 10 6.17 -15.96 0.41
N ARG A 11 6.44 -16.08 1.72
CA ARG A 11 5.40 -15.91 2.75
C ARG A 11 4.84 -14.50 2.75
N LEU A 12 5.70 -13.48 2.63
CA LEU A 12 5.28 -12.08 2.54
C LEU A 12 4.39 -11.87 1.31
N ALA A 13 4.82 -12.34 0.13
CA ALA A 13 4.06 -12.23 -1.11
C ALA A 13 2.69 -12.93 -1.04
N ALA A 14 2.63 -14.12 -0.42
CA ALA A 14 1.38 -14.85 -0.24
C ALA A 14 0.40 -14.07 0.65
N TRP A 15 0.86 -13.56 1.79
CA TRP A 15 0.01 -12.79 2.72
C TRP A 15 -0.40 -11.45 2.13
N THR A 16 0.49 -10.73 1.47
CA THR A 16 0.16 -9.46 0.82
C THR A 16 -0.88 -9.68 -0.27
N MET A 17 -0.71 -10.68 -1.14
CA MET A 17 -1.68 -11.01 -2.17
C MET A 17 -3.04 -11.38 -1.59
N LEU A 18 -3.07 -12.25 -0.57
CA LEU A 18 -4.31 -12.70 0.06
C LEU A 18 -5.13 -11.55 0.65
N LEU A 19 -4.45 -10.50 1.16
CA LEU A 19 -5.11 -9.33 1.75
C LEU A 19 -5.45 -8.26 0.70
N LEU A 20 -4.50 -7.94 -0.19
CA LEU A 20 -4.64 -6.85 -1.16
C LEU A 20 -5.57 -7.20 -2.32
N VAL A 21 -5.64 -8.45 -2.77
CA VAL A 21 -6.53 -8.86 -3.87
C VAL A 21 -8.01 -8.63 -3.54
N PRO A 22 -8.58 -9.20 -2.45
CA PRO A 22 -9.99 -8.99 -2.15
C PRO A 22 -10.30 -7.51 -1.86
N ALA A 23 -9.43 -6.80 -1.14
CA ALA A 23 -9.58 -5.37 -0.86
C ALA A 23 -9.54 -4.53 -2.15
N GLY A 24 -8.58 -4.81 -3.04
CA GLY A 24 -8.41 -4.13 -4.32
C GLY A 24 -9.57 -4.38 -5.28
N VAL A 25 -10.07 -5.62 -5.34
CA VAL A 25 -11.27 -5.97 -6.14
C VAL A 25 -12.50 -5.24 -5.62
N TRP A 26 -12.70 -5.20 -4.30
CA TRP A 26 -13.81 -4.49 -3.68
C TRP A 26 -13.72 -2.99 -3.97
N LEU A 27 -12.58 -2.36 -3.71
CA LEU A 27 -12.36 -0.93 -3.96
C LEU A 27 -12.49 -0.59 -5.45
N GLY A 28 -11.84 -1.35 -6.33
CA GLY A 28 -11.93 -1.16 -7.77
C GLY A 28 -13.38 -1.25 -8.28
N ARG A 29 -14.14 -2.23 -7.78
CA ARG A 29 -15.58 -2.34 -8.08
C ARG A 29 -16.35 -1.13 -7.57
N THR A 30 -16.09 -0.65 -6.35
CA THR A 30 -16.77 0.54 -5.85
C THR A 30 -16.45 1.80 -6.67
N LEU A 31 -15.20 2.00 -7.08
CA LEU A 31 -14.78 3.12 -7.91
C LEU A 31 -15.37 3.06 -9.32
N ALA A 32 -15.46 1.86 -9.90
CA ALA A 32 -15.99 1.66 -11.26
C ALA A 32 -17.51 1.91 -11.33
N TYR A 33 -18.27 1.41 -10.35
CA TYR A 33 -19.73 1.37 -10.42
C TYR A 33 -20.45 2.42 -9.57
N LYS A 34 -19.83 2.96 -8.50
CA LYS A 34 -20.46 3.99 -7.66
C LYS A 34 -19.92 5.38 -7.98
N ARG A 35 -20.82 6.35 -8.18
CA ARG A 35 -20.49 7.78 -8.23
C ARG A 35 -20.72 8.38 -6.86
N PHE A 36 -19.64 8.69 -6.14
CA PHE A 36 -19.67 9.34 -4.83
C PHE A 36 -18.75 10.58 -4.86
N PRO A 37 -19.05 11.63 -4.07
CA PRO A 37 -18.36 12.92 -4.18
C PRO A 37 -16.84 12.85 -3.91
N GLY A 38 -16.37 11.88 -3.13
CA GLY A 38 -14.94 11.67 -2.84
C GLY A 38 -14.18 10.80 -3.85
N ARG A 39 -14.80 10.34 -4.94
CA ARG A 39 -14.21 9.37 -5.86
C ARG A 39 -12.87 9.84 -6.44
N ASN A 40 -12.81 11.09 -6.92
CA ASN A 40 -11.60 11.64 -7.53
C ASN A 40 -10.44 11.73 -6.54
N LEU A 41 -10.72 12.00 -5.27
CA LEU A 41 -9.69 12.05 -4.23
C LEU A 41 -9.12 10.66 -3.97
N VAL A 42 -9.98 9.63 -3.91
CA VAL A 42 -9.54 8.24 -3.75
C VAL A 42 -8.70 7.79 -4.95
N GLU A 43 -9.13 8.11 -6.16
CA GLU A 43 -8.41 7.80 -7.40
C GLU A 43 -7.05 8.51 -7.47
N ALA A 44 -6.98 9.77 -7.04
CA ALA A 44 -5.73 10.51 -6.87
C ALA A 44 -4.81 9.84 -5.83
N LEU A 45 -5.34 9.44 -4.66
CA LEU A 45 -4.55 8.77 -3.63
C LEU A 45 -3.92 7.45 -4.12
N PHE A 46 -4.63 6.67 -4.94
CA PHE A 46 -4.09 5.44 -5.52
C PHE A 46 -3.06 5.68 -6.64
N THR A 47 -3.15 6.81 -7.34
CA THR A 47 -2.24 7.15 -8.46
C THR A 47 -1.02 7.96 -8.00
N LEU A 48 -1.12 8.66 -6.87
CA LEU A 48 -0.03 9.44 -6.27
C LEU A 48 1.29 8.65 -6.12
N PRO A 49 1.31 7.41 -5.59
CA PRO A 49 2.54 6.65 -5.47
C PRO A 49 3.20 6.29 -6.80
N LEU A 50 2.43 6.24 -7.90
CA LEU A 50 2.95 5.93 -9.23
C LEU A 50 3.64 7.14 -9.86
N VAL A 51 3.22 8.36 -9.52
CA VAL A 51 3.86 9.60 -10.01
C VAL A 51 5.04 10.02 -9.14
N LEU A 52 5.08 9.58 -7.88
CA LEU A 52 6.18 9.84 -6.97
C LEU A 52 7.35 8.88 -7.22
N PRO A 53 8.61 9.36 -7.12
CA PRO A 53 9.75 8.47 -7.12
C PRO A 53 9.69 7.49 -5.94
N PRO A 54 10.18 6.24 -6.11
CA PRO A 54 10.15 5.23 -5.05
C PRO A 54 10.99 5.64 -3.82
N THR A 55 12.00 6.49 -4.02
CA THR A 55 12.82 7.05 -2.92
C THR A 55 12.02 7.99 -2.02
N VAL A 56 11.13 8.81 -2.58
CA VAL A 56 10.26 9.71 -1.82
C VAL A 56 9.21 8.90 -1.05
N MET A 57 8.69 7.83 -1.65
CA MET A 57 7.84 6.89 -0.92
C MET A 57 8.58 6.26 0.27
N GLY A 58 9.84 5.86 0.08
CA GLY A 58 10.71 5.39 1.17
C GLY A 58 10.87 6.43 2.28
N TYR A 59 11.12 7.70 1.93
CA TYR A 59 11.22 8.80 2.90
C TYR A 59 9.92 8.98 3.69
N TYR A 60 8.76 8.99 3.03
CA TYR A 60 7.48 9.12 3.73
C TYR A 60 7.19 7.94 4.65
N LEU A 61 7.56 6.71 4.26
CA LEU A 61 7.46 5.56 5.15
C LEU A 61 8.38 5.72 6.36
N LEU A 62 9.62 6.17 6.18
CA LEU A 62 10.54 6.43 7.30
C LEU A 62 10.02 7.50 8.25
N VAL A 63 9.45 8.59 7.73
CA VAL A 63 8.84 9.63 8.57
C VAL A 63 7.61 9.10 9.29
N ALA A 64 6.75 8.34 8.60
CA ALA A 64 5.53 7.79 9.18
C ALA A 64 5.80 6.73 10.26
N PHE A 65 6.80 5.86 10.06
CA PHE A 65 7.17 4.78 10.99
C PHE A 65 8.34 5.14 11.90
N GLY A 66 8.91 6.34 11.80
CA GLY A 66 10.00 6.79 12.65
C GLY A 66 9.56 6.92 14.10
N GLY A 67 10.48 6.69 15.05
CA GLY A 67 10.18 6.68 16.49
C GLY A 67 9.74 8.01 17.10
N GLN A 68 9.56 9.07 16.30
CA GLN A 68 8.95 10.33 16.71
C GLN A 68 7.52 10.52 16.10
N SER A 69 7.03 9.57 15.32
CA SER A 69 5.74 9.60 14.64
C SER A 69 4.66 8.84 15.39
N PHE A 70 3.39 9.14 15.12
CA PHE A 70 2.24 8.50 15.73
C PHE A 70 2.24 6.97 15.54
N LEU A 71 2.59 6.46 14.35
CA LEU A 71 2.68 5.01 14.11
C LEU A 71 3.94 4.36 14.69
N GLY A 72 4.99 5.14 14.99
CA GLY A 72 6.23 4.64 15.57
C GLY A 72 6.24 4.60 17.10
N HIS A 73 5.31 5.31 17.75
CA HIS A 73 5.12 5.32 19.21
C HIS A 73 4.06 4.34 19.71
N VAL A 74 3.23 3.77 18.82
CA VAL A 74 2.33 2.64 19.13
C VAL A 74 3.10 1.33 19.05
#